data_AF-A0A198YPH7-F1
#
_entry.id   AF-A0A198YPH7-F1
#
_cell.length_a   1.000
_cell.length_b   1.000
_cell.length_c   1.000
_cell.angle_alpha   90.00
_cell.angle_beta   90.00
_cell.angle_gamma   90.00
#
_symmetry.space_group_name_H-M   'P 1'
#
loop_
_entity.id
_entity.type
_entity.pdbx_description
1 polymer ?
#
loop_
_entity_poly.entity_id
_entity_poly.type
_entity_poly.pdbx_seq_one_letter_code
_entity_poly.pdbx_strand_id
1 'polypeptide(L)'
;MHLSLQPLQASSRRVLPKPEDQGWPQKESALTSATSTEIVVHLFVLIAVLVPVLTILFPAMLLLVGATMLASEAPDSFLSQWLTSNQYASLVVACMTTLLIGAVAILWKERHSSDSALKLRELSGVQGERLREMVGTIWAGLGSDKQAPHVRWFPALDVAAYAFSRNRQPEIQISAGLWRAATTGEPIAKAILAHEMAHIVHHDPRTLKVLQALVTALSAIMLITGLFALIMLIYIVTEEIFPLLANGDGITAILLRLLIILAGAAMVLVLLPLGWLAFRRQISFVTSLIEIRADVTAAAWTGGLEEFTQAFASNENVVKTSGSAFRHALYSASFSHIPQRERLTILSTPELVVTPKIAFFAMSILLLFLLPINFGTPLLLGGAPNHFAVQALSAAFNASIIGMIVLGFKDSIVSVTKSRLFLLSAVSCLVTAIPRINLEPVSYLGMSWFMGFGGQPLDLDTLSSDTVTTLKDLADKVHSGFLNWGTIFAIVINYCALRSLTRSADGSINLALRLVSGTAAAIFGSFLAGYDSYRALPFPFAEWLNGQFGDTPPLRGMTLSLPLALAALVEALIHLLAVRRRTRD
;
A
#
# COMPACT_ATOMS: atom_id res chain seq x y z
N MET A 1 24.08 30.27 29.10
CA MET A 1 23.95 30.21 27.63
C MET A 1 22.52 29.76 27.33
N HIS A 2 21.59 30.72 27.31
CA HIS A 2 20.14 30.45 27.19
C HIS A 2 19.77 30.31 25.70
N LEU A 3 19.47 29.08 25.27
CA LEU A 3 18.85 28.80 23.97
C LEU A 3 17.35 29.08 24.08
N SER A 4 16.96 30.24 23.59
CA SER A 4 15.57 30.64 23.34
C SER A 4 15.00 29.76 22.21
N LEU A 5 14.08 28.87 22.56
CA LEU A 5 13.22 28.18 21.61
C LEU A 5 12.14 29.16 21.14
N GLN A 6 12.36 29.80 20.00
CA GLN A 6 11.29 30.48 19.30
C GLN A 6 10.24 29.45 18.85
N PRO A 7 8.94 29.72 19.05
CA PRO A 7 7.89 28.86 18.53
C PRO A 7 7.99 28.84 17.00
N LEU A 8 8.07 27.64 16.43
CA LEU A 8 7.88 27.38 15.01
C LEU A 8 6.56 28.01 14.59
N GLN A 9 6.60 29.21 14.03
CA GLN A 9 5.49 29.74 13.26
C GLN A 9 5.20 28.71 12.18
N ALA A 10 3.99 28.14 12.24
CA ALA A 10 3.48 27.28 11.19
C ALA A 10 3.53 28.09 9.89
N SER A 11 4.59 27.86 9.11
CA SER A 11 4.71 28.33 7.74
C SER A 11 3.40 27.96 7.06
N SER A 12 2.60 28.98 6.74
CA SER A 12 1.40 28.82 5.94
C SER A 12 1.82 27.99 4.73
N ARG A 13 1.26 26.78 4.57
CA ARG A 13 1.46 25.97 3.37
C ARG A 13 1.01 26.85 2.20
N ARG A 14 1.95 27.54 1.54
CA ARG A 14 1.67 28.24 0.29
C ARG A 14 1.26 27.16 -0.70
N VAL A 15 -0.01 27.19 -1.04
CA VAL A 15 -0.59 26.41 -2.14
C VAL A 15 0.22 26.78 -3.38
N LEU A 16 0.80 25.79 -4.06
CA LEU A 16 1.44 26.01 -5.34
C LEU A 16 0.43 26.65 -6.31
N PRO A 17 0.82 27.62 -7.15
CA PRO A 17 -0.06 28.15 -8.20
C PRO A 17 -0.61 27.01 -9.06
N LYS A 18 -1.84 27.14 -9.56
CA LYS A 18 -2.49 26.07 -10.31
C LYS A 18 -1.75 25.84 -11.63
N PRO A 19 -1.65 24.59 -12.12
CA PRO A 19 -1.18 24.31 -13.47
C PRO A 19 -1.98 25.08 -14.55
N GLU A 20 -3.28 25.31 -14.30
CA GLU A 20 -4.18 26.07 -15.17
C GLU A 20 -3.76 27.55 -15.30
N ASP A 21 -3.15 28.13 -14.27
CA ASP A 21 -2.68 29.54 -14.28
C ASP A 21 -1.31 29.69 -14.96
N GLN A 22 -0.62 28.57 -15.22
CA GLN A 22 0.72 28.53 -15.84
C GLN A 22 0.67 28.21 -17.35
N GLY A 23 -0.52 28.22 -17.96
CA GLY A 23 -0.69 27.90 -19.38
C GLY A 23 -0.43 26.43 -19.73
N TRP A 24 -0.51 25.53 -18.75
CA TRP A 24 -0.36 24.10 -19.03
C TRP A 24 -1.51 23.62 -19.91
N PRO A 25 -1.24 22.75 -20.91
CA PRO A 25 -2.32 22.09 -21.61
C PRO A 25 -3.18 21.32 -20.59
N GLN A 26 -4.48 21.63 -20.57
CA GLN A 26 -5.45 21.13 -19.58
C GLN A 26 -5.40 19.60 -19.45
N LYS A 27 -5.08 18.93 -20.57
CA LYS A 27 -4.92 17.49 -20.68
C LYS A 27 -3.90 16.94 -19.69
N GLU A 28 -2.67 17.41 -19.72
CA GLU A 28 -1.57 16.88 -18.94
C GLU A 28 -1.71 17.22 -17.45
N SER A 29 -2.35 18.34 -17.12
CA SER A 29 -2.75 18.67 -15.74
C SER A 29 -3.74 17.65 -15.17
N ALA A 30 -4.76 17.24 -15.94
CA ALA A 30 -5.71 16.21 -15.54
C ALA A 30 -5.03 14.84 -15.34
N LEU A 31 -4.11 14.47 -16.24
CA LEU A 31 -3.33 13.23 -16.12
C LEU A 31 -2.42 13.21 -14.87
N THR A 32 -1.75 14.32 -14.60
CA THR A 32 -0.90 14.51 -13.41
C THR A 32 -1.73 14.44 -12.12
N SER A 33 -2.95 15.00 -12.15
CA SER A 33 -3.87 14.94 -11.02
C SER A 33 -4.36 13.51 -10.76
N ALA A 34 -4.74 12.77 -11.80
CA ALA A 34 -5.19 11.39 -11.67
C ALA A 34 -4.09 10.48 -11.08
N THR A 35 -2.86 10.59 -11.57
CA THR A 35 -1.71 9.83 -11.03
C THR A 35 -1.39 10.22 -9.59
N SER A 36 -1.49 11.50 -9.24
CA SER A 36 -1.34 11.98 -7.85
C SER A 36 -2.38 11.39 -6.91
N THR A 37 -3.64 11.28 -7.35
CA THR A 37 -4.71 10.65 -6.57
C THR A 37 -4.41 9.18 -6.29
N GLU A 38 -3.92 8.44 -7.28
CA GLU A 38 -3.51 7.04 -7.09
C GLU A 38 -2.40 6.92 -6.04
N ILE A 39 -1.37 7.79 -6.11
CA ILE A 39 -0.28 7.83 -5.11
C ILE A 39 -0.83 8.09 -3.70
N VAL A 40 -1.70 9.09 -3.53
CA VAL A 40 -2.27 9.44 -2.22
C VAL A 40 -3.06 8.28 -1.63
N VAL A 41 -3.90 7.62 -2.43
CA VAL A 41 -4.67 6.46 -1.97
C VAL A 41 -3.73 5.32 -1.54
N HIS A 42 -2.68 5.03 -2.30
CA HIS A 42 -1.75 3.94 -1.94
C HIS A 42 -0.84 4.29 -0.78
N LEU A 43 -0.51 5.57 -0.57
CA LEU A 43 0.13 6.06 0.65
C LEU A 43 -0.79 5.92 1.85
N PHE A 44 -2.09 6.22 1.71
CA PHE A 44 -3.08 5.99 2.76
C PHE A 44 -3.15 4.51 3.12
N VAL A 45 -3.28 3.62 2.13
CA VAL A 45 -3.24 2.16 2.35
C VAL A 45 -1.96 1.74 3.10
N LEU A 46 -0.81 2.25 2.67
CA LEU A 46 0.46 1.93 3.31
C LEU A 46 0.49 2.39 4.78
N ILE A 47 0.11 3.64 5.05
CA ILE A 47 0.26 4.27 6.38
C ILE A 47 -0.87 3.88 7.34
N ALA A 48 -2.11 3.79 6.87
CA ALA A 48 -3.29 3.57 7.70
C ALA A 48 -3.63 2.08 7.87
N VAL A 49 -3.17 1.21 6.96
CA VAL A 49 -3.46 -0.23 7.02
C VAL A 49 -2.18 -1.02 7.25
N LEU A 50 -1.25 -0.98 6.30
CA LEU A 50 -0.14 -1.93 6.29
C LEU A 50 0.89 -1.68 7.38
N VAL A 51 1.26 -0.42 7.61
CA VAL A 51 2.19 -0.05 8.69
C VAL A 51 1.64 -0.48 10.05
N PRO A 52 0.41 -0.10 10.48
CA PRO A 52 -0.16 -0.57 11.74
C PRO A 52 -0.26 -2.09 11.86
N VAL A 53 -0.69 -2.78 10.79
CA VAL A 53 -0.76 -4.26 10.82
C VAL A 53 0.61 -4.87 11.12
N LEU A 54 1.68 -4.36 10.50
CA LEU A 54 3.01 -4.94 10.63
C LEU A 54 3.80 -4.44 11.85
N THR A 55 3.58 -3.21 12.30
CA THR A 55 4.30 -2.65 13.46
C THR A 55 3.60 -2.94 14.79
N ILE A 56 2.28 -3.08 14.77
CA ILE A 56 1.46 -3.23 15.98
C ILE A 56 0.87 -4.63 16.01
N LEU A 57 -0.03 -4.97 15.07
CA LEU A 57 -0.83 -6.20 15.19
C LEU A 57 0.05 -7.46 15.16
N PHE A 58 1.01 -7.55 14.24
CA PHE A 58 1.86 -8.73 14.10
C PHE A 58 2.77 -8.98 15.31
N PRO A 59 3.57 -8.00 15.78
CA PRO A 59 4.37 -8.20 16.99
C PRO A 59 3.52 -8.47 18.23
N ALA A 60 2.38 -7.77 18.38
CA ALA A 60 1.44 -8.00 19.47
C ALA A 60 0.92 -9.43 19.49
N MET A 61 0.55 -9.96 18.33
CA MET A 61 0.07 -11.33 18.18
C MET A 61 1.14 -12.36 18.53
N LEU A 62 2.36 -12.16 18.04
CA LEU A 62 3.48 -13.05 18.38
C LEU A 62 3.80 -13.01 19.86
N LEU A 63 3.71 -11.84 20.49
CA LEU A 63 3.84 -11.72 21.93
C LEU A 63 2.71 -12.45 22.65
N LEU A 64 1.46 -12.29 22.21
CA LEU A 64 0.31 -12.96 22.82
C LEU A 64 0.40 -14.48 22.68
N VAL A 65 0.80 -14.99 21.52
CA VAL A 65 1.03 -16.42 21.30
C VAL A 65 2.15 -16.93 22.22
N GLY A 66 3.29 -16.24 22.23
CA GLY A 66 4.39 -16.59 23.14
C GLY A 66 3.97 -16.51 24.62
N ALA A 67 3.13 -15.55 24.97
CA ALA A 67 2.57 -15.39 26.31
C ALA A 67 1.66 -16.53 26.72
N THR A 68 0.74 -16.94 25.85
CA THR A 68 -0.15 -18.08 26.09
C THR A 68 0.64 -19.36 26.27
N MET A 69 1.70 -19.55 25.47
CA MET A 69 2.59 -20.72 25.60
C MET A 69 3.43 -20.66 26.89
N LEU A 70 3.96 -19.51 27.28
CA LEU A 70 4.62 -19.37 28.59
C LEU A 70 3.67 -19.60 29.77
N ALA A 71 2.40 -19.22 29.61
CA ALA A 71 1.39 -19.38 30.63
C ALA A 71 0.95 -20.84 30.82
N SER A 72 1.00 -21.67 29.77
CA SER A 72 0.74 -23.11 29.91
C SER A 72 1.85 -23.82 30.67
N GLU A 73 3.12 -23.47 30.39
CA GLU A 73 4.28 -24.12 31.00
C GLU A 73 4.61 -23.61 32.41
N ALA A 74 4.44 -22.31 32.63
CA ALA A 74 4.76 -21.66 33.90
C ALA A 74 3.58 -20.81 34.40
N PRO A 75 2.44 -21.43 34.74
CA PRO A 75 1.20 -20.73 35.10
C PRO A 75 1.39 -19.78 36.30
N ASP A 76 2.29 -20.13 37.23
CA ASP A 76 2.57 -19.35 38.44
C ASP A 76 3.63 -18.26 38.25
N SER A 77 4.24 -18.14 37.07
CA SER A 77 5.23 -17.09 36.83
C SER A 77 4.59 -15.71 36.83
N PHE A 78 5.27 -14.70 37.39
CA PHE A 78 4.82 -13.30 37.34
C PHE A 78 4.49 -12.87 35.90
N LEU A 79 5.29 -13.31 34.94
CA LEU A 79 5.12 -12.98 33.53
C LEU A 79 3.83 -13.61 32.96
N SER A 80 3.58 -14.90 33.21
CA SER A 80 2.32 -15.57 32.84
C SER A 80 1.10 -14.88 33.44
N GLN A 81 1.13 -14.63 34.76
CA GLN A 81 0.02 -13.99 35.47
C GLN A 81 -0.23 -12.57 34.97
N TRP A 82 0.82 -11.80 34.68
CA TRP A 82 0.70 -10.46 34.10
C TRP A 82 0.11 -10.49 32.69
N LEU A 83 0.58 -11.42 31.84
CA LEU A 83 0.12 -11.54 30.45
C LEU A 83 -1.34 -12.01 30.34
N THR A 84 -1.77 -12.92 31.23
CA THR A 84 -3.14 -13.46 31.25
C THR A 84 -4.14 -12.50 31.90
N SER A 85 -3.76 -11.82 32.99
CA SER A 85 -4.64 -10.87 33.69
C SER A 85 -4.78 -9.52 33.01
N ASN A 86 -3.80 -9.10 32.19
CA ASN A 86 -3.76 -7.78 31.57
C ASN A 86 -3.43 -7.84 30.06
N GLN A 87 -4.20 -8.63 29.30
CA GLN A 87 -4.02 -8.81 27.85
C GLN A 87 -3.90 -7.50 27.05
N TYR A 88 -4.61 -6.43 27.47
CA TYR A 88 -4.49 -5.13 26.82
C TYR A 88 -3.21 -4.37 27.19
N ALA A 89 -2.72 -4.51 28.43
CA ALA A 89 -1.49 -3.85 28.85
C ALA A 89 -0.27 -4.46 28.14
N SER A 90 -0.25 -5.79 27.98
CA SER A 90 0.81 -6.48 27.23
C SER A 90 0.82 -6.09 25.76
N LEU A 91 -0.36 -5.93 25.15
CA LEU A 91 -0.52 -5.40 23.79
C LEU A 91 0.11 -4.00 23.66
N VAL A 92 -0.21 -3.09 24.59
CA VAL A 92 0.31 -1.71 24.59
C VAL A 92 1.82 -1.68 24.74
N VAL A 93 2.38 -2.48 25.66
CA VAL A 93 3.83 -2.59 25.85
C VAL A 93 4.53 -3.12 24.60
N ALA A 94 3.95 -4.13 23.93
CA ALA A 94 4.46 -4.65 22.66
C ALA A 94 4.53 -3.54 21.60
N CYS A 95 3.44 -2.78 21.46
CA CYS A 95 3.35 -1.67 20.51
C CYS A 95 4.39 -0.59 20.77
N MET A 96 4.54 -0.17 22.03
CA MET A 96 5.52 0.86 22.39
C MET A 96 6.95 0.39 22.14
N THR A 97 7.23 -0.89 22.40
CA THR A 97 8.54 -1.50 22.16
C THR A 97 8.86 -1.55 20.67
N THR A 98 7.92 -1.98 19.83
CA THR A 98 8.13 -2.06 18.38
C THR A 98 8.30 -0.69 17.75
N LEU A 99 7.53 0.31 18.19
CA LEU A 99 7.69 1.69 17.76
C LEU A 99 9.06 2.26 18.15
N LEU A 100 9.53 1.98 19.38
CA LEU A 100 10.86 2.40 19.84
C LEU A 100 11.98 1.76 19.00
N ILE A 101 11.89 0.46 18.73
CA ILE A 101 12.81 -0.27 17.83
C ILE A 101 12.89 0.42 16.46
N GLY A 102 11.74 0.71 15.87
CA GLY A 102 11.66 1.38 14.57
C GLY A 102 12.33 2.76 14.59
N ALA A 103 12.09 3.55 15.64
CA ALA A 103 12.70 4.86 15.81
C ALA A 103 14.23 4.79 15.96
N VAL A 104 14.72 3.88 16.80
CA VAL A 104 16.17 3.66 16.98
C VAL A 104 16.83 3.23 15.68
N ALA A 105 16.21 2.35 14.90
CA ALA A 105 16.75 1.90 13.62
C ALA A 105 16.86 3.04 12.58
N ILE A 106 15.86 3.94 12.53
CA ILE A 106 15.92 5.12 11.68
C ILE A 106 17.08 6.03 12.10
N LEU A 107 17.17 6.38 13.39
CA LEU A 107 18.24 7.24 13.91
C LEU A 107 19.62 6.63 13.69
N TRP A 108 19.75 5.31 13.88
CA TRP A 108 20.98 4.58 13.62
C TRP A 108 21.39 4.68 12.16
N LYS A 109 20.45 4.45 11.23
CA LYS A 109 20.72 4.55 9.80
C LYS A 109 21.05 5.98 9.38
N GLU A 110 20.35 6.99 9.86
CA GLU A 110 20.67 8.39 9.55
C GLU A 110 22.07 8.78 10.04
N ARG A 111 22.51 8.26 11.20
CA ARG A 111 23.86 8.53 11.74
C ARG A 111 24.98 7.84 10.94
N HIS A 112 24.72 6.66 10.37
CA HIS A 112 25.73 5.85 9.67
C HIS A 112 25.63 5.91 8.14
N SER A 113 24.56 6.50 7.60
CA SER A 113 24.43 6.77 6.17
C SER A 113 25.37 7.93 5.84
N SER A 114 26.59 7.61 5.45
CA SER A 114 27.50 8.59 4.89
C SER A 114 26.90 9.06 3.55
N ASP A 115 26.39 10.29 3.50
CA ASP A 115 25.89 11.00 2.29
C ASP A 115 26.98 11.20 1.20
N SER A 116 28.05 10.41 1.22
CA SER A 116 29.32 10.64 0.53
C SER A 116 29.61 9.67 -0.64
N ALA A 117 28.66 8.84 -1.07
CA ALA A 117 28.92 7.88 -2.13
C ALA A 117 29.16 8.54 -3.51
N LEU A 118 28.45 9.64 -3.79
CA LEU A 118 28.64 10.40 -5.02
C LEU A 118 29.67 11.51 -4.78
N LYS A 119 30.80 11.44 -5.50
CA LYS A 119 31.82 12.51 -5.52
C LYS A 119 31.27 13.73 -6.29
N LEU A 120 30.29 14.40 -5.72
CA LEU A 120 29.61 15.54 -6.31
C LEU A 120 30.58 16.70 -6.51
N ARG A 121 30.52 17.32 -7.68
CA ARG A 121 31.34 18.46 -8.06
C ARG A 121 30.43 19.59 -8.53
N GLU A 122 30.86 20.82 -8.24
CA GLU A 122 30.21 22.01 -8.80
C GLU A 122 30.44 22.06 -10.32
N LEU A 123 29.45 22.55 -11.05
CA LEU A 123 29.61 22.87 -12.46
C LEU A 123 30.52 24.09 -12.61
N SER A 124 31.47 24.02 -13.55
CA SER A 124 32.38 25.12 -13.87
C SER A 124 32.61 25.22 -15.39
N GLY A 125 33.04 26.40 -15.84
CA GLY A 125 33.33 26.68 -17.24
C GLY A 125 32.08 26.89 -18.13
N VAL A 126 32.32 27.17 -19.41
CA VAL A 126 31.28 27.55 -20.39
C VAL A 126 30.20 26.46 -20.55
N GLN A 127 30.59 25.20 -20.53
CA GLN A 127 29.65 24.07 -20.64
C GLN A 127 28.77 23.92 -19.40
N GLY A 128 29.27 24.30 -18.21
CA GLY A 128 28.52 24.31 -16.97
C GLY A 128 27.45 25.40 -16.97
N GLU A 129 27.80 26.59 -17.48
CA GLU A 129 26.83 27.69 -17.62
C GLU A 129 25.73 27.37 -18.62
N ARG A 130 26.05 26.76 -19.78
CA ARG A 130 25.03 26.30 -20.73
C ARG A 130 24.04 25.31 -20.10
N LEU A 131 24.53 24.41 -19.26
CA LEU A 131 23.66 23.45 -18.56
C LEU A 131 22.79 24.16 -17.52
N ARG A 132 23.34 25.12 -16.76
CA ARG A 132 22.58 25.95 -15.82
C ARG A 132 21.51 26.77 -16.54
N GLU A 133 21.84 27.35 -17.68
CA GLU A 133 20.91 28.10 -18.53
C GLU A 133 19.81 27.19 -19.08
N MET A 134 20.13 25.98 -19.54
CA MET A 134 19.14 24.99 -19.97
C MET A 134 18.21 24.60 -18.83
N VAL A 135 18.77 24.26 -17.65
CA VAL A 135 17.98 23.94 -16.45
C VAL A 135 17.11 25.12 -16.06
N GLY A 136 17.65 26.34 -16.07
CA GLY A 136 16.92 27.57 -15.78
C GLY A 136 15.80 27.84 -16.79
N THR A 137 16.03 27.57 -18.08
CA THR A 137 15.04 27.73 -19.14
C THR A 137 13.91 26.73 -18.99
N ILE A 138 14.21 25.44 -18.78
CA ILE A 138 13.20 24.41 -18.53
C ILE A 138 12.41 24.81 -17.28
N TRP A 139 13.10 25.15 -16.19
CA TRP A 139 12.50 25.54 -14.90
C TRP A 139 11.58 26.78 -15.01
N ALA A 140 12.02 27.82 -15.73
CA ALA A 140 11.22 29.01 -15.98
C ALA A 140 9.97 28.67 -16.83
N GLY A 141 10.12 27.77 -17.81
CA GLY A 141 9.01 27.21 -18.58
C GLY A 141 7.98 26.46 -17.73
N LEU A 142 8.33 26.05 -16.50
CA LEU A 142 7.39 25.42 -15.57
C LEU A 142 6.50 26.43 -14.84
N GLY A 143 6.64 27.74 -15.10
CA GLY A 143 5.90 28.79 -14.40
C GLY A 143 6.18 28.86 -12.90
N SER A 144 7.30 28.28 -12.45
CA SER A 144 7.68 28.26 -11.04
C SER A 144 8.44 29.54 -10.68
N ASP A 145 7.81 30.42 -9.91
CA ASP A 145 8.45 31.61 -9.31
C ASP A 145 9.56 31.27 -8.29
N LYS A 146 9.76 29.98 -7.98
CA LYS A 146 10.79 29.53 -7.06
C LYS A 146 12.16 29.55 -7.74
N GLN A 147 13.19 29.80 -6.93
CA GLN A 147 14.59 29.67 -7.36
C GLN A 147 14.82 28.30 -8.01
N ALA A 148 15.47 28.30 -9.17
CA ALA A 148 15.84 27.09 -9.89
C ALA A 148 16.69 26.17 -9.00
N PRO A 149 16.57 24.84 -9.15
CA PRO A 149 17.33 23.90 -8.35
C PRO A 149 18.83 24.04 -8.60
N HIS A 150 19.63 23.85 -7.56
CA HIS A 150 21.08 23.82 -7.70
C HIS A 150 21.50 22.62 -8.53
N VAL A 151 22.48 22.80 -9.41
CA VAL A 151 22.93 21.72 -10.31
C VAL A 151 24.36 21.32 -9.99
N ARG A 152 24.56 20.04 -9.73
CA ARG A 152 25.87 19.42 -9.51
C ARG A 152 26.08 18.26 -10.44
N TRP A 153 27.32 17.83 -10.62
CA TRP A 153 27.63 16.67 -11.46
C TRP A 153 28.45 15.60 -10.73
N PHE A 154 28.36 14.37 -11.23
CA PHE A 154 29.15 13.23 -10.77
C PHE A 154 29.78 12.47 -11.95
N PRO A 155 30.97 11.86 -11.77
CA PRO A 155 31.77 11.30 -12.86
C PRO A 155 31.27 9.91 -13.29
N ALA A 156 30.09 9.84 -13.89
CA ALA A 156 29.53 8.62 -14.46
C ALA A 156 29.17 8.83 -15.95
N LEU A 157 29.44 7.83 -16.79
CA LEU A 157 29.31 7.91 -18.25
C LEU A 157 27.91 7.56 -18.76
N ASP A 158 27.09 6.92 -17.93
CA ASP A 158 25.68 6.69 -18.16
C ASP A 158 24.92 8.02 -18.27
N VAL A 159 23.81 8.04 -18.99
CA VAL A 159 22.93 9.21 -19.11
C VAL A 159 21.92 9.13 -17.97
N ALA A 160 22.21 9.82 -16.86
CA ALA A 160 21.41 9.77 -15.64
C ALA A 160 21.37 11.13 -14.92
N ALA A 161 20.29 11.38 -14.21
CA ALA A 161 20.22 12.44 -13.21
C ALA A 161 19.42 11.97 -12.01
N TYR A 162 19.55 12.71 -10.91
CA TYR A 162 18.86 12.44 -9.66
C TYR A 162 18.38 13.74 -9.02
N ALA A 163 17.08 13.81 -8.74
CA ALA A 163 16.48 14.84 -7.90
C ALA A 163 16.81 14.60 -6.42
N PHE A 164 17.34 15.62 -5.75
CA PHE A 164 17.71 15.57 -4.34
C PHE A 164 17.23 16.83 -3.60
N SER A 165 17.21 16.74 -2.27
CA SER A 165 16.90 17.88 -1.40
C SER A 165 17.94 17.97 -0.27
N ARG A 166 18.93 18.85 -0.44
CA ARG A 166 19.98 19.08 0.57
C ARG A 166 19.64 20.32 1.39
N ASN A 167 19.56 20.18 2.71
CA ASN A 167 19.21 21.31 3.62
C ASN A 167 17.92 22.06 3.23
N ARG A 168 16.90 21.33 2.75
CA ARG A 168 15.63 21.87 2.22
C ARG A 168 15.76 22.69 0.92
N GLN A 169 16.94 22.76 0.32
CA GLN A 169 17.14 23.34 -0.99
C GLN A 169 17.09 22.23 -2.06
N PRO A 170 16.34 22.44 -3.16
CA PRO A 170 16.26 21.47 -4.24
C PRO A 170 17.58 21.44 -5.02
N GLU A 171 18.04 20.24 -5.36
CA GLU A 171 19.27 19.98 -6.08
C GLU A 171 19.02 18.93 -7.17
N ILE A 172 19.62 19.10 -8.36
CA ILE A 172 19.68 18.08 -9.40
C ILE A 172 21.14 17.66 -9.57
N GLN A 173 21.38 16.37 -9.48
CA GLN A 173 22.69 15.78 -9.69
C GLN A 173 22.71 15.13 -11.08
N ILE A 174 23.68 15.49 -11.91
CA ILE A 174 23.75 15.13 -13.32
C ILE A 174 25.00 14.29 -13.59
N SER A 175 24.85 13.16 -14.28
CA SER A 175 26.02 12.38 -14.70
C SER A 175 26.83 13.10 -15.78
N ALA A 176 28.10 12.76 -15.94
CA ALA A 176 28.92 13.30 -17.04
C ALA A 176 28.34 12.92 -18.42
N GLY A 177 27.73 11.73 -18.53
CA GLY A 177 27.03 11.30 -19.75
C GLY A 177 25.83 12.18 -20.10
N LEU A 178 24.97 12.50 -19.13
CA LEU A 178 23.84 13.39 -19.35
C LEU A 178 24.28 14.84 -19.60
N TRP A 179 25.33 15.31 -18.92
CA TRP A 179 25.90 16.62 -19.20
C TRP A 179 26.34 16.71 -20.68
N ARG A 180 27.06 15.70 -21.19
CA ARG A 180 27.45 15.65 -22.60
C ARG A 180 26.22 15.69 -23.52
N ALA A 181 25.23 14.83 -23.28
CA ALA A 181 24.00 14.76 -24.08
C ALA A 181 23.21 16.09 -24.09
N ALA A 182 23.17 16.78 -22.94
CA ALA A 182 22.55 18.10 -22.83
C ALA A 182 23.30 19.14 -23.68
N THR A 183 24.64 19.13 -23.64
CA THR A 183 25.45 20.09 -24.42
C THR A 183 25.44 19.85 -25.92
N THR A 184 25.15 18.63 -26.37
CA THR A 184 24.96 18.27 -27.79
C THR A 184 23.54 18.50 -28.29
N GLY A 185 22.61 18.88 -27.41
CA GLY A 185 21.22 19.17 -27.76
C GLY A 185 20.39 17.91 -28.01
N GLU A 186 20.76 16.77 -27.42
CA GLU A 186 19.99 15.53 -27.59
C GLU A 186 18.62 15.65 -26.90
N PRO A 187 17.51 15.30 -27.59
CA PRO A 187 16.16 15.42 -27.02
C PRO A 187 15.97 14.65 -25.71
N ILE A 188 16.64 13.50 -25.56
CA ILE A 188 16.57 12.68 -24.35
C ILE A 188 17.10 13.42 -23.11
N ALA A 189 18.08 14.31 -23.28
CA ALA A 189 18.63 15.05 -22.15
C ALA A 189 17.59 16.01 -21.57
N LYS A 190 16.84 16.70 -22.44
CA LYS A 190 15.71 17.56 -22.04
C LYS A 190 14.63 16.75 -21.32
N ALA A 191 14.29 15.57 -21.85
CA ALA A 191 13.29 14.67 -21.24
C ALA A 191 13.69 14.20 -19.84
N ILE A 192 14.95 13.77 -19.65
CA ILE A 192 15.48 13.33 -18.35
C ILE A 192 15.52 14.50 -17.36
N LEU A 193 16.00 15.67 -17.76
CA LEU A 193 16.04 16.84 -16.88
C LEU A 193 14.63 17.29 -16.46
N ALA A 194 13.67 17.28 -17.38
CA ALA A 194 12.28 17.57 -17.07
C ALA A 194 11.68 16.55 -16.08
N HIS A 195 12.01 15.27 -16.23
CA HIS A 195 11.62 14.21 -15.30
C HIS A 195 12.14 14.46 -13.88
N GLU A 196 13.44 14.75 -13.72
CA GLU A 196 14.01 15.04 -12.40
C GLU A 196 13.46 16.34 -11.79
N MET A 197 13.19 17.36 -12.61
CA MET A 197 12.51 18.57 -12.12
C MET A 197 11.10 18.28 -11.63
N ALA A 198 10.39 17.34 -12.25
CA ALA A 198 9.04 16.97 -11.83
C ALA A 198 9.06 16.38 -10.41
N HIS A 199 10.06 15.56 -10.08
CA HIS A 199 10.27 15.09 -8.72
C HIS A 199 10.45 16.22 -7.71
N ILE A 200 11.17 17.29 -8.07
CA ILE A 200 11.37 18.45 -7.21
C ILE A 200 10.06 19.21 -6.99
N VAL A 201 9.31 19.47 -8.07
CA VAL A 201 8.01 20.17 -8.03
C VAL A 201 7.01 19.44 -7.15
N HIS A 202 6.97 18.10 -7.25
CA HIS A 202 6.06 17.26 -6.46
C HIS A 202 6.59 16.86 -5.08
N HIS A 203 7.78 17.34 -4.70
CA HIS A 203 8.42 17.05 -3.41
C HIS A 203 8.71 15.55 -3.17
N ASP A 204 9.02 14.82 -4.23
CA ASP A 204 9.25 13.38 -4.20
C ASP A 204 10.45 12.95 -3.40
N PRO A 205 11.59 13.66 -3.39
CA PRO A 205 12.71 13.33 -2.51
C PRO A 205 12.30 13.23 -1.04
N ARG A 206 11.33 14.05 -0.59
CA ARG A 206 10.81 13.98 0.78
C ARG A 206 9.96 12.73 0.99
N THR A 207 9.04 12.45 0.07
CA THR A 207 8.18 11.25 0.13
C THR A 207 9.03 9.98 0.09
N LEU A 208 9.99 9.89 -0.83
CA LEU A 208 10.93 8.77 -0.93
C LEU A 208 11.79 8.61 0.33
N LYS A 209 12.25 9.71 0.96
CA LYS A 209 12.93 9.65 2.25
C LYS A 209 12.03 9.06 3.35
N VAL A 210 10.76 9.46 3.41
CA VAL A 210 9.79 8.88 4.36
C VAL A 210 9.57 7.39 4.10
N LEU A 211 9.38 6.98 2.84
CA LEU A 211 9.23 5.57 2.48
C LEU A 211 10.48 4.78 2.87
N GLN A 212 11.68 5.30 2.63
CA GLN A 212 12.93 4.66 3.03
C GLN A 212 13.07 4.54 4.57
N ALA A 213 12.62 5.56 5.32
CA ALA A 213 12.57 5.50 6.77
C ALA A 213 11.60 4.39 7.25
N LEU A 214 10.42 4.28 6.63
CA LEU A 214 9.47 3.20 6.91
C LEU A 214 10.08 1.82 6.61
N VAL A 215 10.78 1.64 5.48
CA VAL A 215 11.49 0.38 5.17
C VAL A 215 12.49 0.03 6.25
N THR A 216 13.25 1.03 6.71
CA THR A 216 14.29 0.84 7.73
C THR A 216 13.67 0.42 9.06
N ALA A 217 12.64 1.14 9.51
CA ALA A 217 11.94 0.84 10.76
C ALA A 217 11.30 -0.55 10.72
N LEU A 218 10.54 -0.87 9.66
CA LEU A 218 9.86 -2.15 9.56
C LEU A 218 10.83 -3.32 9.39
N SER A 219 11.94 -3.15 8.66
CA SER A 219 12.97 -4.20 8.59
C SER A 219 13.53 -4.54 9.97
N ALA A 220 13.75 -3.53 10.82
CA ALA A 220 14.26 -3.74 12.17
C ALA A 220 13.21 -4.40 13.08
N ILE A 221 11.95 -3.93 13.01
CA ILE A 221 10.83 -4.53 13.75
C ILE A 221 10.69 -6.01 13.38
N MET A 222 10.61 -6.32 12.09
CA MET A 222 10.44 -7.70 11.61
C MET A 222 11.63 -8.59 12.01
N LEU A 223 12.86 -8.06 12.00
CA LEU A 223 14.05 -8.78 12.45
C LEU A 223 13.97 -9.11 13.94
N ILE A 224 13.67 -8.13 14.79
CA ILE A 224 13.59 -8.34 16.25
C ILE A 224 12.41 -9.24 16.62
N THR A 225 11.26 -9.05 15.97
CA THR A 225 10.10 -9.92 16.12
C THR A 225 10.41 -11.35 15.68
N GLY A 226 11.13 -11.55 14.58
CA GLY A 226 11.60 -12.87 14.15
C GLY A 226 12.59 -13.51 15.12
N LEU A 227 13.53 -12.71 15.67
CA LEU A 227 14.48 -13.18 16.69
C LEU A 227 13.76 -13.60 17.98
N PHE A 228 12.79 -12.81 18.44
CA PHE A 228 11.96 -13.15 19.59
C PHE A 228 11.21 -14.47 19.37
N ALA A 229 10.58 -14.61 18.20
CA ALA A 229 9.85 -15.84 17.88
C ALA A 229 10.78 -17.07 17.76
N LEU A 230 12.02 -16.89 17.28
CA LEU A 230 13.03 -17.95 17.29
C LEU A 230 13.44 -18.35 18.72
N ILE A 231 13.63 -17.38 19.63
CA ILE A 231 13.94 -17.67 21.04
C ILE A 231 12.77 -18.43 21.69
N MET A 232 11.54 -17.99 21.45
CA MET A 232 10.34 -18.68 21.93
C MET A 232 10.25 -20.10 21.41
N LEU A 233 10.54 -20.32 20.12
CA LEU A 233 10.56 -21.65 19.52
C LEU A 233 11.60 -22.56 20.18
N ILE A 234 12.83 -22.07 20.41
CA ILE A 234 13.89 -22.82 21.09
C ILE A 234 13.45 -23.18 22.51
N TYR A 235 12.83 -22.23 23.22
CA TYR A 235 12.29 -22.46 24.55
C TYR A 235 11.23 -23.57 24.56
N ILE A 236 10.22 -23.48 23.68
CA ILE A 236 9.15 -24.49 23.57
C ILE A 236 9.71 -25.87 23.22
N VAL A 237 10.63 -25.94 22.25
CA VAL A 237 11.29 -27.22 21.91
C VAL A 237 12.03 -27.79 23.12
N THR A 238 12.65 -26.94 23.94
CA THR A 238 13.34 -27.38 25.15
C THR A 238 12.35 -27.94 26.18
N GLU A 239 11.31 -27.18 26.52
CA GLU A 239 10.32 -27.59 27.52
C GLU A 239 9.50 -28.82 27.09
N GLU A 240 9.22 -28.97 25.79
CA GLU A 240 8.39 -30.08 25.30
C GLU A 240 9.19 -31.36 25.02
N ILE A 241 10.45 -31.24 24.59
CA ILE A 241 11.24 -32.41 24.17
C ILE A 241 12.08 -32.97 25.32
N PHE A 242 12.60 -32.14 26.24
CA PHE A 242 13.43 -32.63 27.34
C PHE A 242 12.68 -33.56 28.30
N PRO A 243 11.42 -33.30 28.70
CA PRO A 243 10.66 -34.23 29.52
C PRO A 243 10.43 -35.57 28.83
N LEU A 244 10.11 -35.57 27.53
CA LEU A 244 9.94 -36.80 26.75
C LEU A 244 11.23 -37.64 26.72
N LEU A 245 12.38 -36.98 26.55
CA LEU A 245 13.69 -37.62 26.64
C LEU A 245 13.97 -38.16 28.05
N ALA A 246 13.64 -37.39 29.09
CA ALA A 246 13.86 -37.78 30.49
C ALA A 246 12.97 -38.94 30.94
N ASN A 247 11.73 -39.01 30.43
CA ASN A 247 10.77 -40.08 30.70
C ASN A 247 11.06 -41.36 29.90
N GLY A 248 12.01 -41.32 28.97
CA GLY A 248 12.34 -42.45 28.11
C GLY A 248 11.28 -42.74 27.05
N ASP A 249 10.53 -41.72 26.63
CA ASP A 249 9.52 -41.87 25.58
C ASP A 249 10.18 -42.27 24.26
N GLY A 250 9.46 -43.07 23.46
CA GLY A 250 9.97 -43.58 22.20
C GLY A 250 10.32 -42.46 21.20
N ILE A 251 11.35 -42.68 20.38
CA ILE A 251 11.83 -41.75 19.34
C ILE A 251 10.67 -41.23 18.46
N THR A 252 9.69 -42.08 18.16
CA THR A 252 8.52 -41.71 17.35
C THR A 252 7.67 -40.61 18.00
N ALA A 253 7.47 -40.64 19.33
CA ALA A 253 6.71 -39.62 20.05
C ALA A 253 7.44 -38.27 20.05
N ILE A 254 8.76 -38.32 20.26
CA ILE A 254 9.63 -37.13 20.21
C ILE A 254 9.60 -36.49 18.81
N LEU A 255 9.77 -37.29 17.75
CA LEU A 255 9.74 -36.80 16.37
C LEU A 255 8.37 -36.21 16.00
N LEU A 256 7.29 -36.85 16.42
CA LEU A 256 5.94 -36.34 16.18
C LEU A 256 5.71 -35.00 16.89
N ARG A 257 6.11 -34.88 18.16
CA ARG A 257 5.99 -33.62 18.92
C ARG A 257 6.81 -32.50 18.29
N LEU A 258 8.04 -32.79 17.88
CA LEU A 258 8.89 -31.82 17.19
C LEU A 258 8.28 -31.37 15.86
N LEU A 259 7.73 -32.29 15.07
CA LEU A 259 7.08 -31.97 13.81
C LEU A 259 5.88 -31.04 14.02
N ILE A 260 5.06 -31.30 15.06
CA ILE A 260 3.92 -30.46 15.42
C ILE A 260 4.38 -29.05 15.79
N ILE A 261 5.38 -28.92 16.67
CA ILE A 261 5.93 -27.63 17.09
C ILE A 261 6.47 -26.84 15.89
N LEU A 262 7.23 -27.52 15.01
CA LEU A 262 7.80 -26.88 13.82
C LEU A 262 6.74 -26.48 12.80
N ALA A 263 5.74 -27.32 12.55
CA ALA A 263 4.65 -27.02 11.62
C ALA A 263 3.80 -25.85 12.13
N GLY A 264 3.47 -25.86 13.42
CA GLY A 264 2.81 -24.75 14.08
C GLY A 264 3.64 -23.46 13.95
N ALA A 265 4.89 -23.49 14.39
CA ALA A 265 5.77 -22.32 14.32
C ALA A 265 5.92 -21.80 12.88
N ALA A 266 6.02 -22.68 11.88
CA ALA A 266 6.06 -22.29 10.47
C ALA A 266 4.78 -21.56 10.02
N MET A 267 3.60 -22.03 10.43
CA MET A 267 2.31 -21.37 10.15
C MET A 267 2.22 -19.97 10.76
N VAL A 268 2.86 -19.75 11.91
CA VAL A 268 2.92 -18.44 12.55
C VAL A 268 3.95 -17.53 11.87
N LEU A 269 5.16 -18.07 11.68
CA LEU A 269 6.31 -17.33 11.21
C LEU A 269 6.24 -16.97 9.73
N VAL A 270 5.51 -17.73 8.90
CA VAL A 270 5.31 -17.43 7.46
C VAL A 270 4.66 -16.06 7.24
N LEU A 271 3.94 -15.53 8.24
CA LEU A 271 3.36 -14.20 8.18
C LEU A 271 4.40 -13.10 8.16
N LEU A 272 5.57 -13.31 8.77
CA LEU A 272 6.66 -12.33 8.72
C LEU A 272 7.17 -12.11 7.29
N PRO A 273 7.64 -13.13 6.54
CA PRO A 273 8.06 -12.92 5.16
C PRO A 273 6.91 -12.50 4.24
N LEU A 274 5.66 -12.95 4.47
CA LEU A 274 4.50 -12.50 3.68
C LEU A 274 4.17 -11.02 3.93
N GLY A 275 4.17 -10.58 5.19
CA GLY A 275 3.96 -9.18 5.57
C GLY A 275 5.06 -8.28 5.03
N TRP A 276 6.31 -8.72 5.13
CA TRP A 276 7.44 -8.03 4.54
C TRP A 276 7.33 -7.91 3.02
N LEU A 277 6.94 -9.00 2.35
CA LEU A 277 6.70 -9.03 0.91
C LEU A 277 5.59 -8.05 0.51
N ALA A 278 4.45 -8.07 1.20
CA ALA A 278 3.33 -7.17 0.97
C ALA A 278 3.74 -5.70 1.11
N PHE A 279 4.49 -5.38 2.16
CA PHE A 279 4.97 -4.04 2.45
C PHE A 279 5.99 -3.53 1.45
N ARG A 280 7.00 -4.34 1.14
CA ARG A 280 7.96 -3.99 0.10
C ARG A 280 7.28 -3.79 -1.25
N ARG A 281 6.34 -4.66 -1.61
CA ARG A 281 5.57 -4.55 -2.85
C ARG A 281 4.76 -3.26 -2.91
N GLN A 282 4.09 -2.90 -1.81
CA GLN A 282 3.31 -1.66 -1.74
C GLN A 282 4.20 -0.41 -1.87
N ILE A 283 5.37 -0.39 -1.23
CA ILE A 283 6.33 0.72 -1.38
C ILE A 283 6.85 0.80 -2.81
N SER A 284 7.28 -0.33 -3.37
CA SER A 284 7.71 -0.47 -4.76
C SER A 284 6.67 0.07 -5.75
N PHE A 285 5.39 -0.23 -5.49
CA PHE A 285 4.29 0.25 -6.30
C PHE A 285 4.09 1.76 -6.16
N VAL A 286 4.10 2.32 -4.94
CA VAL A 286 4.04 3.77 -4.72
C VAL A 286 5.19 4.50 -5.41
N THR A 287 6.42 4.00 -5.28
CA THR A 287 7.59 4.57 -5.98
C THR A 287 7.40 4.53 -7.50
N SER A 288 6.88 3.42 -8.04
CA SER A 288 6.58 3.32 -9.47
C SER A 288 5.50 4.30 -9.94
N LEU A 289 4.50 4.60 -9.10
CA LEU A 289 3.49 5.61 -9.42
C LEU A 289 4.07 7.03 -9.38
N ILE A 290 4.99 7.29 -8.45
CA ILE A 290 5.76 8.54 -8.38
C ILE A 290 6.51 8.78 -9.70
N GLU A 291 7.19 7.75 -10.22
CA GLU A 291 7.87 7.77 -11.52
C GLU A 291 6.90 8.09 -12.67
N ILE A 292 5.75 7.41 -12.74
CA ILE A 292 4.73 7.68 -13.78
C ILE A 292 4.25 9.12 -13.71
N ARG A 293 3.99 9.66 -12.51
CA ARG A 293 3.57 11.06 -12.39
C ARG A 293 4.67 12.01 -12.86
N ALA A 294 5.93 11.72 -12.51
CA ALA A 294 7.05 12.52 -12.97
C ALA A 294 7.19 12.50 -14.50
N ASP A 295 6.97 11.35 -15.15
CA ASP A 295 6.93 11.26 -16.62
C ASP A 295 5.80 12.06 -17.25
N VAL A 296 4.57 11.91 -16.72
CA VAL A 296 3.41 12.63 -17.26
C VAL A 296 3.62 14.14 -17.12
N THR A 297 4.20 14.56 -16.00
CA THR A 297 4.56 15.95 -15.75
C THR A 297 5.65 16.42 -16.71
N ALA A 298 6.72 15.64 -16.88
CA ALA A 298 7.82 15.96 -17.77
C ALA A 298 7.38 16.01 -19.24
N ALA A 299 6.49 15.10 -19.65
CA ALA A 299 5.88 15.10 -20.97
C ALA A 299 5.12 16.40 -21.22
N ALA A 300 4.35 16.90 -20.25
CA ALA A 300 3.69 18.19 -20.33
C ALA A 300 4.65 19.35 -20.66
N TRP A 301 5.90 19.25 -20.20
CA TRP A 301 6.92 20.29 -20.34
C TRP A 301 7.81 20.14 -21.58
N THR A 302 7.77 18.97 -22.22
CA THR A 302 8.71 18.61 -23.28
C THR A 302 8.07 18.36 -24.65
N GLY A 303 6.80 18.75 -24.82
CA GLY A 303 6.09 18.65 -26.10
C GLY A 303 4.91 17.67 -26.11
N GLY A 304 4.55 17.14 -24.95
CA GLY A 304 3.46 16.18 -24.76
C GLY A 304 3.93 14.74 -24.64
N LEU A 305 2.99 13.83 -24.37
CA LEU A 305 3.27 12.40 -24.14
C LEU A 305 3.89 11.70 -25.36
N GLU A 306 3.48 12.08 -26.57
CA GLU A 306 3.97 11.45 -27.80
C GLU A 306 5.46 11.77 -28.03
N GLU A 307 5.83 13.05 -28.01
CA GLU A 307 7.24 13.47 -28.17
C GLU A 307 8.13 12.91 -27.06
N PHE A 308 7.64 12.94 -25.80
CA PHE A 308 8.37 12.36 -24.67
C PHE A 308 8.60 10.86 -24.86
N THR A 309 7.57 10.08 -25.20
CA THR A 309 7.73 8.63 -25.41
C THR A 309 8.59 8.31 -26.63
N GLN A 310 8.52 9.11 -27.70
CA GLN A 310 9.38 8.96 -28.88
C GLN A 310 10.85 9.23 -28.55
N ALA A 311 11.15 10.21 -27.69
CA ALA A 311 12.52 10.51 -27.26
C ALA A 311 13.18 9.31 -26.54
N PHE A 312 12.41 8.56 -25.75
CA PHE A 312 12.89 7.31 -25.15
C PHE A 312 12.89 6.13 -26.12
N ALA A 313 11.89 5.99 -26.97
CA ALA A 313 11.78 4.86 -27.90
C ALA A 313 12.85 4.87 -29.00
N SER A 314 13.30 6.05 -29.40
CA SER A 314 14.33 6.25 -30.44
C SER A 314 15.76 6.11 -29.92
N ASN A 315 15.98 6.07 -28.60
CA ASN A 315 17.32 5.99 -28.03
C ASN A 315 17.79 4.54 -27.89
N GLU A 316 18.90 4.21 -28.55
CA GLU A 316 19.47 2.85 -28.57
C GLU A 316 19.92 2.35 -27.19
N ASN A 317 20.20 3.25 -26.25
CA ASN A 317 20.62 2.90 -24.89
C ASN A 317 19.44 2.47 -24.00
N VAL A 318 18.19 2.63 -24.47
CA VAL A 318 17.00 2.26 -23.70
C VAL A 318 16.76 0.75 -23.85
N VAL A 319 17.07 0.00 -22.78
CA VAL A 319 16.94 -1.45 -22.75
C VAL A 319 15.48 -1.87 -22.88
N LYS A 320 15.17 -2.64 -23.93
CA LYS A 320 13.83 -3.20 -24.15
C LYS A 320 13.52 -4.28 -23.12
N THR A 321 12.38 -4.16 -22.45
CA THR A 321 11.93 -5.15 -21.46
C THR A 321 11.47 -6.44 -22.15
N SER A 322 12.06 -7.57 -21.76
CA SER A 322 11.61 -8.91 -22.17
C SER A 322 10.34 -9.34 -21.42
N GLY A 323 9.56 -10.27 -21.98
CA GLY A 323 8.37 -10.80 -21.29
C GLY A 323 8.69 -11.52 -19.97
N SER A 324 9.88 -12.11 -19.83
CA SER A 324 10.35 -12.68 -18.56
C SER A 324 10.65 -11.59 -17.54
N ALA A 325 11.29 -10.50 -17.94
CA ALA A 325 11.55 -9.35 -17.06
C ALA A 325 10.24 -8.70 -16.61
N PHE A 326 9.22 -8.64 -17.47
CA PHE A 326 7.88 -8.18 -17.08
C PHE A 326 7.23 -9.11 -16.04
N ARG A 327 7.23 -10.42 -16.26
CA ARG A 327 6.71 -11.37 -15.26
C ARG A 327 7.46 -11.28 -13.93
N HIS A 328 8.79 -11.19 -13.98
CA HIS A 328 9.60 -11.00 -12.79
C HIS A 328 9.23 -9.68 -12.07
N ALA A 329 8.98 -8.60 -12.81
CA ALA A 329 8.53 -7.33 -12.25
C ALA A 329 7.14 -7.42 -11.55
N LEU A 330 6.24 -8.29 -12.02
CA LEU A 330 4.95 -8.52 -11.36
C LEU A 330 5.08 -9.20 -9.99
N TYR A 331 6.03 -10.12 -9.84
CA TYR A 331 6.21 -10.90 -8.62
C TYR A 331 7.35 -10.42 -7.71
N SER A 332 8.23 -9.54 -8.21
CA SER A 332 9.38 -9.08 -7.44
C SER A 332 8.98 -8.14 -6.30
N ALA A 333 9.51 -8.45 -5.11
CA ALA A 333 9.44 -7.63 -3.91
C ALA A 333 10.32 -6.37 -3.97
N SER A 334 11.33 -6.36 -4.85
CA SER A 334 12.36 -5.32 -4.91
C SER A 334 12.22 -4.38 -6.09
N PHE A 335 11.08 -4.43 -6.75
CA PHE A 335 10.84 -3.73 -7.99
C PHE A 335 10.74 -2.22 -7.78
N SER A 336 11.77 -1.43 -8.08
CA SER A 336 11.73 0.02 -7.86
C SER A 336 11.07 0.81 -8.99
N HIS A 337 11.03 0.28 -10.23
CA HIS A 337 10.51 0.99 -11.40
C HIS A 337 9.78 0.07 -12.36
N ILE A 338 8.51 0.38 -12.73
CA ILE A 338 7.76 -0.25 -13.83
C ILE A 338 8.68 -0.44 -15.04
N PRO A 339 8.71 -1.64 -15.67
CA PRO A 339 9.74 -1.88 -16.65
C PRO A 339 9.50 -0.95 -17.81
N GLN A 340 10.58 -0.52 -18.46
CA GLN A 340 10.54 0.58 -19.41
C GLN A 340 9.48 0.38 -20.50
N ARG A 341 9.30 -0.86 -21.00
CA ARG A 341 8.27 -1.17 -22.00
C ARG A 341 6.87 -0.82 -21.50
N GLU A 342 6.51 -1.25 -20.31
CA GLU A 342 5.19 -1.00 -19.73
C GLU A 342 5.03 0.47 -19.33
N ARG A 343 6.10 1.10 -18.83
CA ARG A 343 6.13 2.54 -18.55
C ARG A 343 5.79 3.33 -19.82
N LEU A 344 6.48 3.05 -20.93
CA LEU A 344 6.20 3.67 -22.23
C LEU A 344 4.80 3.34 -22.76
N THR A 345 4.30 2.11 -22.55
CA THR A 345 2.93 1.71 -22.95
C THR A 345 1.87 2.49 -22.17
N ILE A 346 2.09 2.71 -20.87
CA ILE A 346 1.20 3.52 -20.02
C ILE A 346 1.20 4.96 -20.53
N LEU A 347 2.37 5.54 -20.81
CA LEU A 347 2.49 6.92 -21.26
C LEU A 347 1.92 7.14 -22.67
N SER A 348 2.08 6.17 -23.57
CA SER A 348 1.53 6.25 -24.93
C SER A 348 0.01 6.01 -24.99
N THR A 349 -0.58 5.50 -23.90
CA THR A 349 -2.02 5.21 -23.82
C THR A 349 -2.65 6.01 -22.68
N PRO A 350 -3.15 7.25 -22.93
CA PRO A 350 -3.67 8.13 -21.88
C PRO A 350 -4.73 7.48 -20.96
N GLU A 351 -5.53 6.56 -21.49
CA GLU A 351 -6.49 5.74 -20.73
C GLU A 351 -5.83 4.96 -19.57
N LEU A 352 -4.61 4.46 -19.76
CA LEU A 352 -3.87 3.72 -18.73
C LEU A 352 -3.27 4.66 -17.68
N VAL A 353 -3.03 5.92 -18.02
CA VAL A 353 -2.58 6.95 -17.07
C VAL A 353 -3.71 7.30 -16.09
N VAL A 354 -4.94 7.43 -16.59
CA VAL A 354 -6.13 7.84 -15.82
C VAL A 354 -6.91 6.67 -15.20
N THR A 355 -6.40 5.45 -15.28
CA THR A 355 -6.99 4.29 -14.60
C THR A 355 -5.97 3.64 -13.66
N PRO A 356 -6.42 2.96 -12.59
CA PRO A 356 -5.52 2.25 -11.70
C PRO A 356 -4.69 1.20 -12.42
N LYS A 357 -3.46 0.99 -11.96
CA LYS A 357 -2.51 0.04 -12.59
C LYS A 357 -2.79 -1.37 -12.06
N ILE A 358 -3.98 -1.89 -12.38
CA ILE A 358 -4.58 -3.12 -11.83
C ILE A 358 -3.59 -4.30 -11.78
N ALA A 359 -2.82 -4.53 -12.84
CA ALA A 359 -1.89 -5.66 -12.90
C ALA A 359 -0.80 -5.62 -11.80
N PHE A 360 -0.30 -4.42 -11.47
CA PHE A 360 0.67 -4.23 -10.41
C PHE A 360 0.01 -4.17 -9.04
N PHE A 361 -1.22 -3.65 -8.98
CA PHE A 361 -1.99 -3.52 -7.74
C PHE A 361 -2.58 -4.85 -7.24
N ALA A 362 -3.01 -5.74 -8.14
CA ALA A 362 -3.67 -7.00 -7.78
C ALA A 362 -2.81 -7.88 -6.86
N MET A 363 -1.50 -7.92 -7.06
CA MET A 363 -0.58 -8.64 -6.18
C MET A 363 -0.48 -7.99 -4.80
N SER A 364 -0.44 -6.66 -4.71
CA SER A 364 -0.45 -5.95 -3.42
C SER A 364 -1.73 -6.23 -2.65
N ILE A 365 -2.88 -6.22 -3.34
CA ILE A 365 -4.18 -6.58 -2.77
C ILE A 365 -4.17 -8.03 -2.27
N LEU A 366 -3.78 -8.98 -3.12
CA LEU A 366 -3.79 -10.40 -2.80
C LEU A 366 -2.94 -10.69 -1.55
N LEU A 367 -1.73 -10.13 -1.49
CA LEU A 367 -0.84 -10.30 -0.34
C LEU A 367 -1.45 -9.72 0.94
N LEU A 368 -2.12 -8.57 0.85
CA LEU A 368 -2.81 -7.97 1.98
C LEU A 368 -4.02 -8.78 2.45
N PHE A 369 -4.67 -9.54 1.55
CA PHE A 369 -5.74 -10.48 1.90
C PHE A 369 -5.23 -11.78 2.54
N LEU A 370 -3.99 -12.17 2.25
CA LEU A 370 -3.37 -13.31 2.91
C LEU A 370 -2.94 -13.00 4.35
N LEU A 371 -2.71 -11.72 4.70
CA LEU A 371 -2.35 -11.31 6.08
C LEU A 371 -3.47 -11.60 7.12
N PRO A 372 -4.77 -11.41 6.81
CA PRO A 372 -5.90 -11.83 7.64
C PRO A 372 -6.04 -13.33 7.91
N ILE A 373 -5.30 -14.21 7.22
CA ILE A 373 -5.30 -15.67 7.47
C ILE A 373 -4.46 -16.00 8.71
N ASN A 374 -4.52 -15.14 9.72
CA ASN A 374 -3.74 -15.28 10.93
C ASN A 374 -4.60 -16.00 11.99
N PHE A 375 -4.13 -17.15 12.46
CA PHE A 375 -4.76 -17.97 13.51
C PHE A 375 -5.04 -17.21 14.82
N GLY A 376 -4.33 -16.10 15.11
CA GLY A 376 -4.62 -15.24 16.26
C GLY A 376 -5.69 -14.15 16.01
N THR A 377 -6.25 -14.07 14.79
CA THR A 377 -7.28 -13.06 14.44
C THR A 377 -8.45 -13.06 15.42
N PRO A 378 -8.99 -14.22 15.86
CA PRO A 378 -10.05 -14.26 16.88
C PRO A 378 -9.62 -13.67 18.23
N LEU A 379 -8.32 -13.76 18.57
CA LEU A 379 -7.76 -13.24 19.83
C LEU A 379 -7.69 -11.70 19.86
N LEU A 380 -7.74 -11.03 18.70
CA LEU A 380 -7.74 -9.58 18.60
C LEU A 380 -9.14 -9.03 18.37
N LEU A 381 -9.91 -8.84 19.46
CA LEU A 381 -11.27 -8.26 19.40
C LEU A 381 -12.18 -9.01 18.40
N GLY A 382 -12.09 -10.35 18.34
CA GLY A 382 -12.89 -11.15 17.41
C GLY A 382 -12.61 -10.86 15.93
N GLY A 383 -11.39 -10.45 15.59
CA GLY A 383 -10.97 -10.19 14.21
C GLY A 383 -11.32 -8.83 13.64
N ALA A 384 -11.88 -7.92 14.47
CA ALA A 384 -12.25 -6.57 14.04
C ALA A 384 -11.12 -5.80 13.31
N PRO A 385 -9.84 -5.83 13.74
CA PRO A 385 -8.76 -5.12 13.06
C PRO A 385 -8.50 -5.62 11.64
N ASN A 386 -8.59 -6.94 11.40
CA ASN A 386 -8.39 -7.52 10.08
C ASN A 386 -9.56 -7.17 9.14
N HIS A 387 -10.79 -7.17 9.65
CA HIS A 387 -11.94 -6.71 8.90
C HIS A 387 -11.83 -5.23 8.56
N PHE A 388 -11.43 -4.38 9.50
CA PHE A 388 -11.21 -2.96 9.25
C PHE A 388 -10.14 -2.74 8.17
N ALA A 389 -8.99 -3.40 8.30
CA ALA A 389 -7.90 -3.33 7.32
C ALA A 389 -8.39 -3.67 5.91
N VAL A 390 -9.07 -4.80 5.77
CA VAL A 390 -9.56 -5.30 4.50
C VAL A 390 -10.68 -4.43 3.90
N GLN A 391 -11.58 -3.89 4.72
CA GLN A 391 -12.61 -2.94 4.26
C GLN A 391 -11.99 -1.59 3.87
N ALA A 392 -11.01 -1.10 4.62
CA ALA A 392 -10.28 0.12 4.29
C ALA A 392 -9.54 -0.01 2.96
N LEU A 393 -8.92 -1.16 2.67
CA LEU A 393 -8.30 -1.45 1.38
C LEU A 393 -9.31 -1.42 0.23
N SER A 394 -10.48 -2.01 0.45
CA SER A 394 -11.54 -2.05 -0.56
C SER A 394 -12.10 -0.66 -0.84
N ALA A 395 -12.34 0.13 0.22
CA ALA A 395 -12.77 1.52 0.12
C ALA A 395 -11.73 2.38 -0.61
N ALA A 396 -10.45 2.25 -0.23
CA ALA A 396 -9.35 2.96 -0.86
C ALA A 396 -9.26 2.64 -2.36
N PHE A 397 -9.34 1.36 -2.75
CA PHE A 397 -9.30 0.99 -4.17
C PHE A 397 -10.47 1.57 -4.97
N ASN A 398 -11.69 1.48 -4.43
CA ASN A 398 -12.87 2.06 -5.08
C ASN A 398 -12.74 3.58 -5.19
N ALA A 399 -12.25 4.26 -4.16
CA ALA A 399 -11.97 5.68 -4.18
C ALA A 399 -10.91 6.06 -5.23
N SER A 400 -9.88 5.23 -5.42
CA SER A 400 -8.89 5.42 -6.49
C SER A 400 -9.52 5.28 -7.88
N ILE A 401 -10.29 4.21 -8.15
CA ILE A 401 -10.98 4.05 -9.44
C ILE A 401 -11.83 5.29 -9.75
N ILE A 402 -12.69 5.68 -8.81
CA ILE A 402 -13.63 6.77 -9.06
C ILE A 402 -12.87 8.09 -9.15
N GLY A 403 -11.97 8.39 -8.21
CA GLY A 403 -11.18 9.63 -8.21
C GLY A 403 -10.36 9.82 -9.49
N MET A 404 -9.72 8.76 -9.97
CA MET A 404 -8.94 8.81 -11.21
C MET A 404 -9.81 8.99 -12.45
N ILE A 405 -10.95 8.28 -12.55
CA ILE A 405 -11.91 8.48 -13.65
C ILE A 405 -12.44 9.91 -13.61
N VAL A 406 -12.82 10.42 -12.45
CA VAL A 406 -13.37 11.76 -12.31
C VAL A 406 -12.38 12.83 -12.75
N LEU A 407 -11.12 12.72 -12.30
CA LEU A 407 -10.09 13.71 -12.60
C LEU A 407 -9.58 13.58 -14.04
N GLY A 408 -9.44 12.36 -14.55
CA GLY A 408 -8.97 12.11 -15.91
C GLY A 408 -9.98 12.43 -17.01
N PHE A 409 -11.27 12.53 -16.66
CA PHE A 409 -12.35 12.83 -17.61
C PHE A 409 -12.92 14.24 -17.50
N LYS A 410 -12.36 15.08 -16.62
CA LYS A 410 -12.65 16.51 -16.66
C LYS A 410 -12.47 16.97 -18.11
N ASP A 411 -13.50 17.58 -18.69
CA ASP A 411 -13.50 18.13 -20.05
C ASP A 411 -13.35 17.10 -21.21
N SER A 412 -13.68 15.82 -20.99
CA SER A 412 -13.62 14.75 -22.03
C SER A 412 -12.24 14.54 -22.66
N ILE A 413 -11.18 14.88 -21.92
CA ILE A 413 -9.79 14.87 -22.37
C ILE A 413 -9.31 13.45 -22.78
N VAL A 414 -9.77 12.42 -22.07
CA VAL A 414 -9.41 11.01 -22.29
C VAL A 414 -10.66 10.15 -22.37
N SER A 415 -10.74 9.25 -23.35
CA SER A 415 -11.79 8.22 -23.42
C SER A 415 -11.27 6.89 -22.87
N VAL A 416 -11.98 6.28 -21.92
CA VAL A 416 -11.73 4.89 -21.48
C VAL A 416 -12.60 3.94 -22.31
N THR A 417 -12.00 2.87 -22.80
CA THR A 417 -12.67 1.82 -23.55
C THR A 417 -13.72 1.10 -22.72
N LYS A 418 -14.78 0.60 -23.38
CA LYS A 418 -15.84 -0.15 -22.71
C LYS A 418 -15.31 -1.40 -21.99
N SER A 419 -14.34 -2.08 -22.60
CA SER A 419 -13.70 -3.26 -22.02
C SER A 419 -12.95 -2.93 -20.73
N ARG A 420 -12.22 -1.82 -20.70
CA ARG A 420 -11.51 -1.36 -19.50
C ARG A 420 -12.46 -0.93 -18.39
N LEU A 421 -13.54 -0.21 -18.72
CA LEU A 421 -14.57 0.12 -17.73
C LEU A 421 -15.20 -1.14 -17.14
N PHE A 422 -15.51 -2.14 -17.96
CA PHE A 422 -16.05 -3.42 -17.48
C PHE A 422 -15.06 -4.14 -16.57
N LEU A 423 -13.77 -4.17 -16.94
CA LEU A 423 -12.72 -4.75 -16.11
C LEU A 423 -12.60 -4.01 -14.76
N LEU A 424 -12.60 -2.68 -14.75
CA LEU A 424 -12.56 -1.89 -13.53
C LEU A 424 -13.75 -2.17 -12.62
N SER A 425 -14.95 -2.29 -13.21
CA SER A 425 -16.16 -2.66 -12.47
C SER A 425 -16.08 -4.07 -11.89
N ALA A 426 -15.61 -5.04 -12.67
CA ALA A 426 -15.40 -6.40 -12.22
C ALA A 426 -14.42 -6.45 -11.04
N VAL A 427 -13.25 -5.82 -11.18
CA VAL A 427 -12.22 -5.80 -10.14
C VAL A 427 -12.70 -5.04 -8.90
N SER A 428 -13.39 -3.91 -9.06
CA SER A 428 -14.00 -3.16 -7.95
C SER A 428 -14.98 -4.02 -7.14
N CYS A 429 -15.89 -4.72 -7.83
CA CYS A 429 -16.82 -5.63 -7.18
C CYS A 429 -16.11 -6.80 -6.50
N LEU A 430 -15.13 -7.43 -7.16
CA LEU A 430 -14.34 -8.51 -6.58
C LEU A 430 -13.60 -8.05 -5.33
N VAL A 431 -12.88 -6.93 -5.39
CA VAL A 431 -12.14 -6.37 -4.25
C VAL A 431 -13.08 -6.09 -3.08
N THR A 432 -14.29 -5.58 -3.34
CA THR A 432 -15.30 -5.31 -2.30
C THR A 432 -15.95 -6.59 -1.76
N ALA A 433 -15.96 -7.68 -2.54
CA ALA A 433 -16.48 -8.97 -2.11
C ALA A 433 -15.48 -9.76 -1.26
N ILE A 434 -14.17 -9.66 -1.52
CA ILE A 434 -13.15 -10.41 -0.77
C ILE A 434 -13.24 -10.19 0.76
N PRO A 435 -13.46 -8.97 1.32
CA PRO A 435 -13.70 -8.76 2.75
C PRO A 435 -14.73 -9.68 3.40
N ARG A 436 -15.65 -10.22 2.61
CA ARG A 436 -16.78 -11.02 3.08
C ARG A 436 -16.54 -12.51 3.05
N ILE A 437 -15.48 -12.94 2.39
CA ILE A 437 -15.01 -14.31 2.52
C ILE A 437 -14.47 -14.42 3.93
N ASN A 438 -15.21 -15.11 4.80
CA ASN A 438 -14.73 -15.34 6.14
C ASN A 438 -13.56 -16.34 6.08
N LEU A 439 -12.34 -15.84 6.26
CA LEU A 439 -11.11 -16.64 6.32
C LEU A 439 -10.80 -17.14 7.73
N GLU A 440 -11.63 -16.80 8.72
CA GLU A 440 -11.55 -17.31 10.09
C GLU A 440 -11.49 -18.85 10.18
N PRO A 441 -12.22 -19.65 9.37
CA PRO A 441 -12.05 -21.11 9.33
C PRO A 441 -10.61 -21.54 9.04
N VAL A 442 -9.95 -20.84 8.10
CA VAL A 442 -8.55 -21.11 7.74
C VAL A 442 -7.63 -20.74 8.91
N SER A 443 -8.01 -19.74 9.69
CA SER A 443 -7.29 -19.35 10.91
C SER A 443 -7.42 -20.39 12.02
N TYR A 444 -8.61 -21.02 12.16
CA TYR A 444 -8.83 -22.13 13.10
C TYR A 444 -8.03 -23.36 12.76
N LEU A 445 -7.78 -23.63 11.47
CA LEU A 445 -6.87 -24.70 11.06
C LEU A 445 -5.51 -24.56 11.75
N GLY A 446 -4.94 -23.36 11.78
CA GLY A 446 -3.68 -23.11 12.50
C GLY A 446 -3.78 -23.45 13.99
N MET A 447 -4.88 -23.06 14.66
CA MET A 447 -5.09 -23.37 16.08
C MET A 447 -5.32 -24.87 16.34
N SER A 448 -6.06 -25.57 15.48
CA SER A 448 -6.25 -27.03 15.56
C SER A 448 -4.92 -27.77 15.54
N TRP A 449 -3.94 -27.28 14.76
CA TRP A 449 -2.59 -27.87 14.71
C TRP A 449 -1.78 -27.65 16.00
N PHE A 450 -2.07 -26.61 16.79
CA PHE A 450 -1.34 -26.29 18.03
C PHE A 450 -1.97 -26.90 19.29
N MET A 451 -3.30 -26.86 19.41
CA MET A 451 -4.01 -27.09 20.67
C MET A 451 -5.25 -27.99 20.52
N GLY A 452 -5.47 -28.59 19.34
CA GLY A 452 -6.73 -29.24 18.98
C GLY A 452 -7.92 -28.28 18.98
N PHE A 453 -9.04 -28.69 18.39
CA PHE A 453 -10.24 -27.83 18.39
C PHE A 453 -10.81 -27.73 19.82
N GLY A 454 -10.92 -26.52 20.36
CA GLY A 454 -11.49 -26.29 21.70
C GLY A 454 -10.60 -26.71 22.88
N GLY A 455 -9.28 -26.80 22.71
CA GLY A 455 -8.33 -27.15 23.77
C GLY A 455 -8.24 -28.66 24.06
N GLN A 456 -8.78 -29.49 23.17
CA GLN A 456 -8.63 -30.94 23.21
C GLN A 456 -7.20 -31.34 22.80
N PRO A 457 -6.61 -32.41 23.37
CA PRO A 457 -5.33 -32.91 22.88
C PRO A 457 -5.39 -33.25 21.39
N LEU A 458 -4.30 -32.98 20.68
CA LEU A 458 -4.20 -33.15 19.23
C LEU A 458 -4.47 -34.62 18.84
N ASP A 459 -5.50 -34.86 18.04
CA ASP A 459 -5.81 -36.15 17.41
C ASP A 459 -5.75 -36.02 15.87
N LEU A 460 -5.00 -36.90 15.21
CA LEU A 460 -4.80 -36.87 13.76
C LEU A 460 -6.12 -37.05 12.98
N ASP A 461 -7.05 -37.83 13.52
CA ASP A 461 -8.35 -38.04 12.89
C ASP A 461 -9.19 -36.76 12.96
N THR A 462 -9.11 -36.03 14.09
CA THR A 462 -9.74 -34.71 14.22
C THR A 462 -9.11 -33.67 13.29
N LEU A 463 -7.79 -33.68 13.11
CA LEU A 463 -7.07 -32.75 12.23
C LEU A 463 -7.47 -32.90 10.76
N SER A 464 -7.63 -34.14 10.30
CA SER A 464 -8.09 -34.44 8.94
C SER A 464 -9.53 -33.96 8.72
N SER A 465 -10.42 -34.25 9.67
CA SER A 465 -11.82 -33.80 9.66
C SER A 465 -11.93 -32.26 9.68
N ASP A 466 -11.13 -31.59 10.50
CA ASP A 466 -11.07 -30.13 10.60
C ASP A 466 -10.57 -29.50 9.30
N THR A 467 -9.58 -30.11 8.65
CA THR A 467 -9.04 -29.65 7.37
C THR A 467 -10.10 -29.72 6.26
N VAL A 468 -10.79 -30.85 6.14
CA VAL A 468 -11.86 -31.02 5.15
C VAL A 468 -13.01 -30.05 5.42
N THR A 469 -13.43 -29.90 6.68
CA THR A 469 -14.50 -28.98 7.07
C THR A 469 -14.14 -27.54 6.75
N THR A 470 -12.91 -27.14 7.08
CA THR A 470 -12.38 -25.79 6.78
C THR A 470 -12.35 -25.51 5.27
N LEU A 471 -11.88 -26.46 4.46
CA LEU A 471 -11.82 -26.30 3.00
C LEU A 471 -13.22 -26.23 2.37
N LYS A 472 -14.16 -27.02 2.89
CA LYS A 472 -15.56 -26.98 2.45
C LYS A 472 -16.23 -25.65 2.79
N ASP A 473 -16.08 -25.19 4.03
CA ASP A 473 -16.63 -23.89 4.46
C ASP A 473 -15.99 -22.72 3.68
N LEU A 474 -14.68 -22.78 3.42
CA LEU A 474 -14.00 -21.82 2.55
C LEU A 474 -14.56 -21.85 1.12
N ALA A 475 -14.75 -23.04 0.54
CA ALA A 475 -15.30 -23.19 -0.81
C ALA A 475 -16.74 -22.65 -0.90
N ASP A 476 -17.57 -22.94 0.10
CA ASP A 476 -18.95 -22.45 0.19
C ASP A 476 -18.99 -20.91 0.34
N LYS A 477 -18.06 -20.33 1.11
CA LYS A 477 -17.88 -18.87 1.27
C LYS A 477 -17.36 -18.20 0.00
N VAL A 478 -16.42 -18.82 -0.72
CA VAL A 478 -15.91 -18.34 -2.01
C VAL A 478 -17.02 -18.40 -3.07
N HIS A 479 -17.76 -19.49 -3.12
CA HIS A 479 -18.88 -19.66 -4.05
C HIS A 479 -19.98 -18.63 -3.79
N SER A 480 -20.40 -18.50 -2.52
CA SER A 480 -21.40 -17.51 -2.12
C SER A 480 -20.93 -16.07 -2.28
N GLY A 481 -19.63 -15.78 -2.16
CA GLY A 481 -19.08 -14.43 -2.34
C GLY A 481 -18.88 -14.01 -3.81
N PHE A 482 -18.42 -14.91 -4.68
CA PHE A 482 -18.00 -14.54 -6.04
C PHE A 482 -18.89 -15.05 -7.17
N LEU A 483 -19.54 -16.19 -6.99
CA LEU A 483 -20.21 -16.92 -8.08
C LEU A 483 -21.74 -16.81 -8.04
N ASN A 484 -22.27 -15.90 -7.22
CA ASN A 484 -23.70 -15.65 -7.14
C ASN A 484 -24.17 -14.65 -8.23
N TRP A 485 -25.46 -14.70 -8.58
CA TRP A 485 -26.10 -13.78 -9.54
C TRP A 485 -26.03 -12.30 -9.12
N GLY A 486 -26.03 -12.04 -7.81
CA GLY A 486 -25.86 -10.71 -7.23
C GLY A 486 -24.51 -10.06 -7.61
N THR A 487 -23.42 -10.83 -7.66
CA THR A 487 -22.10 -10.35 -8.08
C THR A 487 -22.10 -9.94 -9.55
N ILE A 488 -22.72 -10.74 -10.44
CA ILE A 488 -22.85 -10.39 -11.86
C ILE A 488 -23.68 -9.10 -12.01
N PHE A 489 -24.80 -8.99 -11.30
CA PHE A 489 -25.66 -7.81 -11.32
C PHE A 489 -24.93 -6.56 -10.78
N ALA A 490 -24.15 -6.72 -9.70
CA ALA A 490 -23.31 -5.68 -9.13
C ALA A 490 -22.27 -5.16 -10.15
N ILE A 491 -21.61 -6.05 -10.88
CA ILE A 491 -20.64 -5.70 -11.93
C ILE A 491 -21.32 -4.88 -13.02
N VAL A 492 -22.52 -5.30 -13.47
CA VAL A 492 -23.28 -4.58 -14.50
C VAL A 492 -23.73 -3.20 -14.03
N ILE A 493 -24.26 -3.08 -12.81
CA ILE A 493 -24.63 -1.78 -12.23
C ILE A 493 -23.39 -0.88 -12.13
N ASN A 494 -22.29 -1.40 -11.60
CA ASN A 494 -21.06 -0.65 -11.44
C ASN A 494 -20.50 -0.21 -12.81
N TYR A 495 -20.59 -1.07 -13.84
CA TYR A 495 -20.22 -0.71 -15.21
C TYR A 495 -21.08 0.44 -15.74
N CYS A 496 -22.39 0.38 -15.56
CA CYS A 496 -23.30 1.45 -15.96
C CYS A 496 -22.99 2.76 -15.20
N ALA A 497 -22.67 2.67 -13.91
CA ALA A 497 -22.28 3.81 -13.08
C ALA A 497 -20.97 4.45 -13.57
N LEU A 498 -19.90 3.64 -13.76
CA LEU A 498 -18.62 4.11 -14.30
C LEU A 498 -18.79 4.70 -15.71
N ARG A 499 -19.62 4.07 -16.56
CA ARG A 499 -19.92 4.59 -17.89
C ARG A 499 -20.72 5.90 -17.87
N SER A 500 -21.60 6.09 -16.88
CA SER A 500 -22.30 7.36 -16.70
C SER A 500 -21.34 8.45 -16.20
N LEU A 501 -20.40 8.09 -15.33
CA LEU A 501 -19.34 8.97 -14.84
C LEU A 501 -18.48 9.49 -15.99
N THR A 502 -18.07 8.63 -16.93
CA THR A 502 -17.25 9.04 -18.08
C THR A 502 -17.98 9.89 -19.12
N ARG A 503 -19.32 9.90 -19.11
CA ARG A 503 -20.14 10.54 -20.15
C ARG A 503 -20.64 11.93 -19.82
N SER A 504 -20.64 12.33 -18.55
CA SER A 504 -21.17 13.63 -18.21
C SER A 504 -20.06 14.59 -17.85
N ALA A 505 -19.82 15.47 -18.82
CA ALA A 505 -19.33 16.80 -18.59
C ALA A 505 -20.32 17.57 -17.69
N ASP A 506 -19.77 18.34 -16.77
CA ASP A 506 -20.40 19.40 -15.96
C ASP A 506 -21.23 19.06 -14.71
N GLY A 507 -20.76 19.69 -13.61
CA GLY A 507 -21.45 19.84 -12.33
C GLY A 507 -20.73 19.14 -11.17
N SER A 508 -20.12 19.90 -10.27
CA SER A 508 -19.55 19.39 -9.00
C SER A 508 -20.56 18.64 -8.11
N ILE A 509 -21.85 19.00 -8.22
CA ILE A 509 -22.96 18.33 -7.54
C ILE A 509 -23.26 16.96 -8.19
N ASN A 510 -23.27 16.92 -9.53
CA ASN A 510 -23.44 15.68 -10.28
C ASN A 510 -22.30 14.70 -10.00
N LEU A 511 -21.09 15.23 -9.86
CA LEU A 511 -19.91 14.45 -9.49
C LEU A 511 -20.02 13.85 -8.07
N ALA A 512 -20.43 14.66 -7.08
CA ALA A 512 -20.66 14.19 -5.71
C ALA A 512 -21.74 13.10 -5.67
N LEU A 513 -22.90 13.34 -6.30
CA LEU A 513 -23.98 12.36 -6.40
C LEU A 513 -23.54 11.07 -7.10
N ARG A 514 -22.63 11.16 -8.07
CA ARG A 514 -22.09 9.98 -8.75
C ARG A 514 -21.11 9.20 -7.90
N LEU A 515 -20.23 9.87 -7.17
CA LEU A 515 -19.37 9.27 -6.15
C LEU A 515 -20.21 8.56 -5.09
N VAL A 516 -21.27 9.22 -4.60
CA VAL A 516 -22.26 8.63 -3.68
C VAL A 516 -22.88 7.40 -4.30
N SER A 517 -23.35 7.48 -5.55
CA SER A 517 -24.06 6.37 -6.22
C SER A 517 -23.15 5.20 -6.61
N GLY A 518 -21.89 5.44 -6.99
CA GLY A 518 -20.90 4.39 -7.27
C GLY A 518 -20.43 3.71 -6.00
N THR A 519 -20.22 4.49 -4.94
CA THR A 519 -19.94 3.95 -3.59
C THR A 519 -21.13 3.15 -3.08
N ALA A 520 -22.36 3.69 -3.17
CA ALA A 520 -23.59 3.02 -2.81
C ALA A 520 -23.81 1.75 -3.66
N ALA A 521 -23.54 1.78 -4.97
CA ALA A 521 -23.63 0.59 -5.82
C ALA A 521 -22.58 -0.47 -5.47
N ALA A 522 -21.36 -0.08 -5.09
CA ALA A 522 -20.36 -0.99 -4.55
C ALA A 522 -20.81 -1.57 -3.19
N ILE A 523 -21.49 -0.78 -2.35
CA ILE A 523 -22.06 -1.22 -1.07
C ILE A 523 -23.27 -2.15 -1.27
N PHE A 524 -24.18 -1.84 -2.19
CA PHE A 524 -25.34 -2.68 -2.51
C PHE A 524 -24.95 -3.94 -3.27
N GLY A 525 -24.04 -3.84 -4.22
CA GLY A 525 -23.49 -4.97 -4.95
C GLY A 525 -22.69 -5.89 -4.05
N SER A 526 -21.97 -5.31 -3.09
CA SER A 526 -21.39 -6.09 -2.02
C SER A 526 -22.51 -6.69 -1.15
N PHE A 527 -23.52 -5.95 -0.68
CA PHE A 527 -24.61 -6.49 0.15
C PHE A 527 -25.32 -7.71 -0.48
N LEU A 528 -25.61 -7.66 -1.79
CA LEU A 528 -26.18 -8.78 -2.53
C LEU A 528 -25.28 -10.02 -2.60
N ALA A 529 -23.97 -9.85 -2.38
CA ALA A 529 -22.96 -10.89 -2.45
C ALA A 529 -22.51 -11.45 -1.08
N GLY A 530 -23.10 -11.02 0.05
CA GLY A 530 -22.60 -11.35 1.38
C GLY A 530 -23.67 -11.71 2.40
N TYR A 531 -23.86 -13.01 2.63
CA TYR A 531 -24.51 -13.53 3.84
C TYR A 531 -23.40 -13.94 4.82
N ASP A 532 -23.29 -13.29 5.99
CA ASP A 532 -22.42 -13.78 7.07
C ASP A 532 -23.08 -13.53 8.44
N SER A 533 -23.54 -14.61 9.07
CA SER A 533 -24.23 -14.62 10.36
C SER A 533 -23.30 -14.44 11.57
N TYR A 534 -21.99 -14.63 11.42
CA TYR A 534 -21.04 -14.69 12.56
C TYR A 534 -20.48 -13.33 12.97
N ARG A 535 -20.64 -12.27 12.16
CA ARG A 535 -19.93 -10.99 12.34
C ARG A 535 -20.68 -9.92 13.14
N ALA A 536 -21.69 -10.32 13.90
CA ALA A 536 -22.58 -9.40 14.59
C ALA A 536 -22.06 -8.88 15.95
N LEU A 537 -20.83 -9.20 16.37
CA LEU A 537 -20.48 -9.21 17.80
C LEU A 537 -19.38 -8.27 18.36
N PRO A 538 -18.45 -7.61 17.63
CA PRO A 538 -17.34 -6.95 18.34
C PRO A 538 -17.42 -5.41 18.49
N PHE A 539 -18.49 -4.73 18.09
CA PHE A 539 -18.59 -3.26 18.25
C PHE A 539 -19.37 -2.83 19.50
N PRO A 540 -19.02 -1.71 20.16
CA PRO A 540 -19.76 -1.20 21.34
C PRO A 540 -21.25 -0.91 21.08
N PHE A 541 -21.63 -0.73 19.82
CA PHE A 541 -23.01 -0.53 19.37
C PHE A 541 -23.65 -1.80 18.79
N ALA A 542 -22.93 -2.92 18.75
CA ALA A 542 -23.38 -4.15 18.10
C ALA A 542 -24.53 -4.81 18.85
N GLU A 543 -24.55 -4.76 20.19
CA GLU A 543 -25.72 -5.21 20.98
C GLU A 543 -26.95 -4.34 20.72
N TRP A 544 -26.79 -3.02 20.66
CA TRP A 544 -27.89 -2.11 20.33
C TRP A 544 -28.41 -2.38 18.90
N LEU A 545 -27.52 -2.50 17.91
CA LEU A 545 -27.88 -2.81 16.53
C LEU A 545 -28.51 -4.20 16.38
N ASN A 546 -28.00 -5.23 17.08
CA ASN A 546 -28.60 -6.56 17.11
C ASN A 546 -29.97 -6.55 17.77
N GLY A 547 -30.17 -5.74 18.81
CA GLY A 547 -31.48 -5.52 19.42
C GLY A 547 -32.48 -4.84 18.48
N GLN A 548 -32.01 -3.96 17.58
CA GLN A 548 -32.85 -3.27 16.59
C GLN A 548 -33.12 -4.11 15.32
N PHE A 549 -32.18 -4.97 14.91
CA PHE A 549 -32.24 -5.74 13.66
C PHE A 549 -32.30 -7.26 13.87
N GLY A 550 -32.70 -7.69 15.08
CA GLY A 550 -32.66 -9.06 15.56
C GLY A 550 -33.32 -10.07 14.63
N ASP A 551 -34.45 -9.71 14.03
CA ASP A 551 -35.28 -10.61 13.21
C ASP A 551 -34.97 -10.54 11.71
N THR A 552 -33.98 -9.73 11.30
CA THR A 552 -33.62 -9.51 9.90
C THR A 552 -32.12 -9.76 9.67
N PRO A 553 -31.70 -11.04 9.54
CA PRO A 553 -30.30 -11.43 9.33
C PRO A 553 -29.54 -10.64 8.23
N PRO A 554 -30.15 -10.25 7.10
CA PRO A 554 -29.47 -9.43 6.09
C PRO A 554 -29.06 -8.04 6.59
N LEU A 555 -29.83 -7.42 7.48
CA LEU A 555 -29.56 -6.06 7.97
C LEU A 555 -28.39 -5.99 8.96
N ARG A 556 -28.01 -7.12 9.60
CA ARG A 556 -26.85 -7.18 10.50
C ARG A 556 -25.53 -6.92 9.78
N GLY A 557 -25.39 -7.36 8.52
CA GLY A 557 -24.22 -7.07 7.68
C GLY A 557 -24.05 -5.58 7.33
N MET A 558 -25.12 -4.78 7.41
CA MET A 558 -25.07 -3.34 7.15
C MET A 558 -24.31 -2.56 8.23
N THR A 559 -24.26 -3.08 9.46
CA THR A 559 -23.78 -2.37 10.66
C THR A 559 -22.31 -1.95 10.59
N LEU A 560 -21.46 -2.69 9.87
CA LEU A 560 -20.04 -2.39 9.68
C LEU A 560 -19.74 -1.71 8.34
N SER A 561 -20.47 -2.08 7.28
CA SER A 561 -20.27 -1.48 5.96
C SER A 561 -20.82 -0.06 5.86
N LEU A 562 -21.85 0.29 6.63
CA LEU A 562 -22.50 1.60 6.59
C LEU A 562 -21.62 2.73 7.18
N PRO A 563 -20.91 2.56 8.31
CA PRO A 563 -19.97 3.57 8.80
C PRO A 563 -18.77 3.78 7.88
N LEU A 564 -18.21 2.72 7.28
CA LEU A 564 -17.11 2.84 6.32
C LEU A 564 -17.56 3.43 4.98
N ALA A 565 -18.77 3.11 4.55
CA ALA A 565 -19.44 3.78 3.44
C ALA A 565 -19.58 5.27 3.71
N LEU A 566 -20.06 5.64 4.91
CA LEU A 566 -20.14 7.03 5.34
C LEU A 566 -18.75 7.68 5.41
N ALA A 567 -17.72 6.97 5.88
CA ALA A 567 -16.37 7.51 5.95
C ALA A 567 -15.79 7.76 4.54
N ALA A 568 -15.92 6.80 3.63
CA ALA A 568 -15.50 6.94 2.23
C ALA A 568 -16.30 8.04 1.52
N LEU A 569 -17.59 8.17 1.84
CA LEU A 569 -18.45 9.24 1.37
C LEU A 569 -18.00 10.61 1.90
N VAL A 570 -17.71 10.71 3.19
CA VAL A 570 -17.22 11.92 3.85
C VAL A 570 -15.85 12.30 3.31
N GLU A 571 -14.95 11.34 3.10
CA GLU A 571 -13.63 11.57 2.52
C GLU A 571 -13.75 12.06 1.07
N ALA A 572 -14.58 11.40 0.25
CA ALA A 572 -14.87 11.84 -1.12
C ALA A 572 -15.46 13.26 -1.13
N LEU A 573 -16.36 13.58 -0.19
CA LEU A 573 -16.94 14.92 -0.01
C LEU A 573 -15.88 15.94 0.44
N ILE A 574 -15.00 15.61 1.38
CA ILE A 574 -13.90 16.47 1.83
C ILE A 574 -12.96 16.73 0.65
N HIS A 575 -12.63 15.71 -0.13
CA HIS A 575 -11.74 15.84 -1.27
C HIS A 575 -12.36 16.72 -2.35
N LEU A 576 -13.67 16.56 -2.60
CA LEU A 576 -14.47 17.43 -3.47
C LEU A 576 -14.53 18.87 -2.98
N LEU A 577 -14.74 19.08 -1.68
CA LEU A 577 -14.79 20.41 -1.07
C LEU A 577 -13.41 21.09 -1.09
N ALA A 578 -12.34 20.33 -0.89
CA ALA A 578 -10.96 20.81 -1.00
C ALA A 578 -10.63 21.20 -2.44
N VAL A 579 -11.05 20.40 -3.42
CA VAL A 579 -10.93 20.73 -4.85
C VAL A 579 -11.77 21.97 -5.19
N ARG A 580 -13.01 22.06 -4.70
CA ARG A 580 -13.92 23.19 -4.98
C ARG A 580 -13.45 24.51 -4.35
N ARG A 581 -12.93 24.48 -3.13
CA ARG A 581 -12.28 25.66 -2.52
C ARG A 581 -11.08 26.08 -3.36
N ARG A 582 -10.22 25.13 -3.76
CA ARG A 582 -9.10 25.40 -4.65
C ARG A 582 -9.51 25.97 -6.00
N THR A 583 -10.70 25.67 -6.53
CA THR A 583 -11.15 26.26 -7.81
C THR A 583 -11.81 27.64 -7.68
N ARG A 584 -12.18 28.07 -6.46
CA ARG A 584 -12.83 29.38 -6.22
C ARG A 584 -11.85 30.48 -5.81
N ASP A 585 -10.76 30.09 -5.14
CA ASP A 585 -9.57 30.93 -4.95
C ASP A 585 -8.71 30.87 -6.22
#